data_AF-A0A3B8IZ79-F1
#
_entry.id   AF-A0A3B8IZ79-F1
#
_cell.length_a   1.000
_cell.length_b   1.000
_cell.length_c   1.000
_cell.angle_alpha   90.00
_cell.angle_beta   90.00
_cell.angle_gamma   90.00
#
_symmetry.space_group_name_H-M   'P 1'
#
loop_
_entity.id
_entity.type
_entity.pdbx_description
1 polymer ?
#
loop_
_entity_poly.entity_id
_entity_poly.type
_entity_poly.pdbx_seq_one_letter_code
_entity_poly.pdbx_strand_id
1 'polypeptide(L)' 'MQEVLEVALEYESDYDNFPDKYLTKYRWAEDKDIQGQCPCGKTQLERIVVGGRGTYFCPLCQKN' A
#
# COMPACT_ATOMS: atom_id res chain seq x y z
N MET A 1 -11.52 4.68 6.80
CA MET A 1 -11.90 4.67 5.37
C MET A 1 -12.05 6.07 4.81
N GLN A 2 -12.81 6.97 5.43
CA GLN A 2 -12.99 8.36 4.96
C GLN A 2 -11.65 9.08 4.71
N GLU A 3 -10.72 9.03 5.67
CA GLU A 3 -9.37 9.63 5.57
C GLU A 3 -8.61 9.22 4.29
N VAL A 4 -8.71 7.95 3.86
CA VAL A 4 -8.00 7.44 2.68
C VAL A 4 -8.49 8.15 1.42
N LEU A 5 -9.80 8.44 1.33
CA LEU A 5 -10.41 9.11 0.20
C LEU A 5 -10.08 10.60 0.19
N GLU A 6 -10.07 11.23 1.37
CA GLU A 6 -9.69 12.64 1.52
C GLU A 6 -8.23 12.86 1.09
N VAL A 7 -7.31 12.00 1.52
CA VAL A 7 -5.91 12.06 1.06
C VAL A 7 -5.80 11.85 -0.44
N ALA A 8 -6.54 10.91 -1.02
CA ALA A 8 -6.49 10.69 -2.46
C ALA A 8 -6.98 11.91 -3.27
N LEU A 9 -7.90 12.70 -2.72
CA LEU A 9 -8.34 13.96 -3.30
C LEU A 9 -7.30 15.07 -3.09
N GLU A 10 -6.79 15.22 -1.87
CA GLU A 10 -5.79 16.25 -1.51
C GLU A 10 -4.54 16.17 -2.37
N TYR A 11 -4.08 14.95 -2.65
CA TYR A 11 -2.90 14.69 -3.46
C TYR A 11 -3.23 14.41 -4.94
N GLU A 12 -4.46 14.67 -5.38
CA GLU A 12 -4.90 14.48 -6.79
C GLU A 12 -4.56 13.08 -7.36
N SER A 13 -4.60 12.05 -6.52
CA SER A 13 -4.18 10.67 -6.85
C SER A 13 -2.72 10.52 -7.30
N ASP A 14 -1.85 11.47 -6.98
CA ASP A 14 -0.40 11.34 -7.13
C ASP A 14 0.18 10.46 -6.01
N TYR A 15 0.30 9.16 -6.30
CA TYR A 15 0.66 8.15 -5.31
C TYR A 15 2.07 8.29 -4.75
N ASP A 16 3.00 8.88 -5.50
CA ASP A 16 4.38 9.06 -5.05
C ASP A 16 4.47 10.06 -3.90
N ASN A 17 3.53 11.01 -3.87
CA ASN A 17 3.40 12.04 -2.85
C ASN A 17 2.46 11.66 -1.70
N PHE A 18 1.79 10.51 -1.75
CA PHE A 18 0.98 10.05 -0.62
C PHE A 18 1.85 9.86 0.64
N PRO A 19 1.31 10.11 1.84
CA PRO A 19 2.04 9.85 3.08
C PRO A 19 2.58 8.42 3.18
N ASP A 20 3.79 8.26 3.70
CA ASP A 20 4.53 6.97 3.74
C ASP A 20 3.81 5.85 4.51
N LYS A 21 2.77 6.15 5.28
CA LYS A 21 1.93 5.13 5.93
C LYS A 21 1.02 4.36 4.96
N TYR A 22 0.82 4.85 3.74
CA TYR A 22 -0.08 4.24 2.75
C TYR A 22 0.63 3.20 1.89
N LEU A 23 -0.06 2.07 1.64
CA LEU A 23 0.47 0.95 0.87
C LEU A 23 0.67 1.27 -0.63
N THR A 24 -0.10 2.21 -1.19
CA THR A 24 -0.19 2.42 -2.64
C THR A 24 1.15 2.75 -3.28
N LYS A 25 1.92 3.64 -2.64
CA LYS A 25 3.28 4.05 -3.06
C LYS A 25 4.22 2.86 -3.16
N TYR A 26 4.36 2.09 -2.09
CA TYR A 26 5.27 0.94 -2.03
C TYR A 26 4.82 -0.21 -2.93
N ARG A 27 3.52 -0.40 -3.10
CA ARG A 27 2.97 -1.50 -3.92
C ARG A 27 3.36 -1.40 -5.39
N TRP A 28 3.47 -0.18 -5.92
CA TRP A 28 3.78 0.08 -7.34
C TRP A 28 5.09 0.81 -7.57
N ALA A 29 5.88 1.07 -6.52
CA ALA A 29 7.10 1.85 -6.64
C ALA A 29 7.98 1.32 -7.78
N GLU A 30 8.48 2.25 -8.60
CA GLU A 30 9.48 1.94 -9.63
C GLU A 30 10.86 1.67 -9.01
N ASP A 31 11.12 2.29 -7.86
CA ASP A 31 12.30 2.01 -7.04
C ASP A 31 12.23 0.58 -6.46
N LYS A 32 13.14 -0.26 -6.94
CA LYS A 32 13.23 -1.68 -6.58
C LYS A 32 13.61 -1.91 -5.12
N ASP A 33 14.21 -0.93 -4.45
CA ASP A 33 14.61 -1.08 -3.06
C ASP A 33 13.39 -1.04 -2.12
N ILE A 34 12.31 -0.36 -2.54
CA ILE A 34 11.07 -0.24 -1.76
C ILE A 34 9.86 -0.93 -2.40
N GLN A 35 9.98 -1.37 -3.66
CA GLN A 35 8.90 -2.03 -4.38
C GLN A 35 8.43 -3.29 -3.64
N GLY A 36 7.13 -3.32 -3.33
CA GLY A 36 6.50 -4.42 -2.61
C GLY A 36 6.76 -4.43 -1.11
N GLN A 37 7.52 -3.48 -0.55
CA GLN A 37 7.79 -3.43 0.88
C GLN A 37 6.57 -2.91 1.66
N CYS A 38 6.35 -3.42 2.87
CA CYS A 38 5.36 -2.81 3.76
C CYS A 38 5.87 -1.46 4.29
N PRO A 39 5.01 -0.42 4.39
CA PRO A 39 5.29 0.84 5.10
C PRO A 39 5.91 0.70 6.49
N CYS A 40 5.66 -0.39 7.21
CA CYS A 40 6.25 -0.62 8.53
C CYS A 40 7.75 -0.99 8.46
N GLY A 41 8.28 -1.24 7.27
CA GLY A 41 9.69 -1.55 6.99
C GLY A 41 10.13 -2.97 7.34
N LYS A 42 9.25 -3.83 7.88
CA LYS A 42 9.64 -5.11 8.48
C LYS A 42 9.41 -6.35 7.62
N THR A 43 8.65 -6.24 6.54
CA THR A 43 8.31 -7.38 5.67
C THR A 43 7.89 -6.93 4.28
N GLN A 44 7.81 -7.88 3.35
CA GLN A 44 7.24 -7.71 2.02
C GLN A 44 5.71 -7.85 2.07
N LEU A 45 5.03 -7.19 1.14
CA LEU A 45 3.60 -7.33 0.92
C LEU A 45 3.30 -8.67 0.28
N GLU A 46 2.28 -9.34 0.79
CA GLU A 46 1.75 -10.55 0.18
C GLU A 46 0.56 -10.23 -0.70
N ARG A 47 0.42 -11.01 -1.78
CA ARG A 47 -0.73 -10.93 -2.69
C ARG A 47 -1.56 -12.21 -2.59
N ILE A 48 -2.81 -12.08 -2.18
CA ILE A 48 -3.81 -13.16 -2.19
C ILE A 48 -4.94 -12.84 -3.16
N VAL A 49 -5.83 -13.81 -3.38
CA VAL A 49 -7.06 -13.60 -4.15
C VAL A 49 -8.26 -13.77 -3.23
N VAL A 50 -9.10 -12.73 -3.13
CA VAL A 50 -10.33 -12.74 -2.34
C VAL A 50 -11.48 -12.37 -3.28
N GLY A 51 -12.47 -13.25 -3.41
CA GLY A 51 -13.62 -13.01 -4.31
C GLY A 51 -13.21 -12.75 -5.78
N GLY A 52 -12.13 -13.38 -6.24
CA GLY A 52 -11.59 -13.19 -7.60
C GLY A 52 -10.76 -11.91 -7.80
N ARG A 53 -10.56 -11.09 -6.77
CA ARG A 53 -9.76 -9.86 -6.85
C ARG A 53 -8.42 -10.05 -6.14
N GLY A 54 -7.35 -9.53 -6.75
CA GLY A 54 -6.04 -9.49 -6.13
C GLY A 54 -6.04 -8.50 -4.96
N THR A 55 -5.63 -8.96 -3.78
CA THR A 55 -5.55 -8.17 -2.56
C THR A 55 -4.11 -8.18 -2.07
N TYR A 56 -3.55 -7.00 -1.80
CA TYR A 56 -2.23 -6.84 -1.22
C TYR A 56 -2.35 -6.43 0.24
N PHE A 57 -1.56 -7.03 1.11
CA PHE A 57 -1.57 -6.73 2.54
C PHE A 57 -0.20 -7.02 3.17
N CYS A 58 0.01 -6.50 4.37
CA CYS A 58 1.18 -6.82 5.17
C CYS A 58 0.84 -7.96 6.15
N PRO A 59 1.51 -9.13 6.08
CA PRO A 59 1.20 -10.28 6.93
C PRO A 59 1.54 -10.06 8.41
N LEU A 60 2.39 -9.07 8.73
CA LEU A 60 2.73 -8.73 10.12
C LEU A 60 1.75 -7.71 10.73
N CYS A 61 1.27 -6.76 9.93
CA CYS A 61 0.43 -5.66 10.41
C CYS A 61 -1.07 -6.00 10.39
N GLN A 62 -1.52 -6.75 9.38
CA GLN A 62 -2.91 -7.14 9.23
C GLN A 62 -3.05 -8.62 9.58
N LYS A 63 -3.56 -8.90 10.78
CA LYS A 63 -3.87 -10.25 11.24
C LYS A 63 -5.26 -10.64 10.73
N ASN A 64 -5.41 -11.92 10.38
CA ASN A 64 -6.71 -12.54 10.12
C ASN A 64 -7.53 -12.67 11.40
#